data_AF-A0A931IHU5-F1
#
_entry.id   AF-A0A931IHU5-F1
#
_cell.length_a   1.000
_cell.length_b   1.000
_cell.length_c   1.000
_cell.angle_alpha   90.00
_cell.angle_beta   90.00
_cell.angle_gamma   90.00
#
_symmetry.space_group_name_H-M   'P 1'
#
loop_
_entity.id
_entity.type
_entity.pdbx_description
1 polymer ?
#
loop_
_entity_poly.entity_id
_entity_poly.type
_entity_poly.pdbx_seq_one_letter_code
_entity_poly.pdbx_strand_id
1 'polypeptide(L)' 'FGKGIHFCLGAPLARLEVRIAMEILIERYSDIRVRDDVPVNLWNPWAMIGANRLPIEVRRA' A
#
# COMPACT_ATOMS: atom_id res chain seq x y z
N PHE A 1 10.14 0.48 10.32
CA PHE A 1 10.34 -0.75 11.11
C PHE A 1 11.03 -0.52 12.46
N GLY A 2 11.20 0.73 12.93
CA GLY A 2 11.89 1.00 14.21
C GLY A 2 13.39 0.69 14.18
N LYS A 3 14.03 0.68 15.36
CA LYS A 3 15.44 0.33 15.59
C LYS A 3 15.61 -0.24 17.01
N GLY A 4 16.73 -0.93 17.28
CA GLY A 4 17.07 -1.46 18.61
C GLY A 4 16.37 -2.78 18.93
N ILE A 5 16.22 -3.09 20.23
CA ILE A 5 15.69 -4.38 20.72
C ILE A 5 14.22 -4.62 20.34
N HIS A 6 13.49 -3.57 19.97
CA HIS A 6 12.12 -3.63 19.47
C HIS A 6 12.03 -3.36 17.97
N PHE A 7 13.11 -3.61 17.22
CA PHE A 7 13.05 -3.61 15.77
C PHE A 7 11.93 -4.55 15.30
N CYS A 8 11.15 -4.10 14.31
CA CYS A 8 9.99 -4.83 13.84
C CYS A 8 10.40 -6.22 13.32
N LEU A 9 10.02 -7.24 14.07
CA LEU A 9 10.27 -8.64 13.73
C LEU A 9 9.67 -9.01 12.36
N GLY A 10 8.53 -8.42 12.01
CA GLY A 10 7.84 -8.63 10.73
C GLY A 10 8.42 -7.87 9.54
N ALA A 11 9.48 -7.05 9.71
CA ALA A 11 10.03 -6.25 8.62
C ALA A 11 10.42 -7.06 7.36
N PRO A 12 11.03 -8.27 7.47
CA PRO A 12 11.32 -9.08 6.30
C PRO A 12 10.06 -9.55 5.56
N LEU A 13 9.04 -9.98 6.31
CA LEU A 13 7.77 -10.46 5.74
C LEU A 13 7.01 -9.32 5.05
N ALA A 14 6.89 -8.16 5.70
CA ALA A 14 6.21 -6.99 5.12
C ALA A 14 6.87 -6.55 3.80
N ARG A 15 8.20 -6.61 3.70
CA ARG A 15 8.92 -6.33 2.45
C ARG A 15 8.63 -7.37 1.37
N LEU A 16 8.59 -8.64 1.75
CA LEU A 16 8.27 -9.74 0.83
C LEU A 16 6.86 -9.59 0.26
N GLU A 17 5.88 -9.34 1.11
CA GLU A 17 4.49 -9.15 0.73
C GLU A 17 4.31 -7.96 -0.22
N VAL A 18 4.88 -6.80 0.13
CA VAL A 18 4.80 -5.61 -0.74
C VAL A 18 5.46 -5.87 -2.09
N ARG A 19 6.61 -6.54 -2.12
CA ARG A 19 7.29 -6.88 -3.36
C ARG A 19 6.40 -7.73 -4.26
N ILE A 20 5.87 -8.84 -3.74
CA ILE A 20 5.00 -9.75 -4.50
C ILE A 20 3.74 -9.02 -4.97
N ALA A 21 3.09 -8.26 -4.08
CA ALA A 21 1.87 -7.52 -4.40
C ALA A 21 2.11 -6.50 -5.52
N MET A 22 3.22 -5.75 -5.47
CA MET A 22 3.56 -4.75 -6.49
C MET A 22 3.97 -5.37 -7.82
N GLU A 23 4.71 -6.49 -7.80
CA GLU A 23 5.05 -7.28 -9.00
C GLU A 23 3.76 -7.69 -9.75
N ILE A 24 2.84 -8.34 -9.04
CA ILE A 24 1.56 -8.79 -9.64
C ILE A 24 0.70 -7.60 -10.10
N LEU A 25 0.67 -6.52 -9.32
CA LEU A 25 -0.16 -5.35 -9.62
C LEU A 25 0.27 -4.67 -10.92
N ILE A 26 1.57 -4.42 -11.08
CA ILE A 26 2.14 -3.72 -12.25
C ILE A 26 2.17 -4.64 -13.48
N GLU A 27 2.33 -5.96 -13.30
CA GLU A 27 2.21 -6.92 -14.39
C GLU A 27 0.79 -6.99 -14.96
N ARG A 28 -0.24 -6.90 -14.09
CA ARG A 28 -1.64 -7.08 -14.48
C ARG A 28 -2.29 -5.85 -15.10
N TYR A 29 -1.85 -4.65 -14.71
CA TYR A 29 -2.50 -3.40 -15.11
C TYR A 29 -1.51 -2.44 -15.75
N SER A 30 -1.87 -1.95 -16.94
CA SER A 30 -1.06 -1.02 -17.74
C SER A 30 -1.28 0.45 -17.37
N ASP A 31 -2.33 0.76 -16.62
CA ASP A 31 -2.60 2.09 -16.06
C ASP A 31 -3.32 1.94 -14.71
N ILE A 32 -2.90 2.68 -13.69
CA ILE A 32 -3.49 2.70 -12.35
C ILE A 32 -3.55 4.15 -11.90
N ARG A 33 -4.73 4.65 -11.54
CA ARG A 33 -4.96 6.03 -11.12
C ARG A 33 -5.79 6.09 -9.86
N VAL A 34 -5.48 7.04 -8.99
CA VAL A 34 -6.37 7.40 -7.88
C VAL A 34 -7.50 8.25 -8.44
N ARG A 35 -8.74 7.92 -8.07
CA ARG A 35 -9.91 8.70 -8.48
C ARG A 35 -9.92 10.05 -7.76
N ASP A 36 -10.20 11.11 -8.50
CA ASP A 36 -10.31 12.48 -7.99
C ASP A 36 -11.74 12.84 -7.53
N ASP A 37 -12.74 12.12 -8.03
CA ASP A 37 -14.16 12.31 -7.71
C ASP A 37 -14.58 11.70 -6.37
N VAL A 38 -13.77 10.80 -5.79
CA VAL A 38 -14.04 10.15 -4.50
C VAL A 38 -12.89 10.41 -3.53
N PRO A 39 -13.15 10.93 -2.32
CA PRO A 39 -12.08 11.23 -1.38
C PRO A 39 -11.37 9.96 -0.89
N VAL A 40 -10.04 10.06 -0.77
CA VAL A 40 -9.22 9.06 -0.07
C VAL A 40 -9.48 9.19 1.43
N ASN A 41 -9.81 8.07 2.07
CA ASN A 41 -9.99 8.03 3.52
C ASN A 41 -8.73 7.47 4.18
N LEU A 42 -8.14 8.26 5.07
CA LEU A 42 -6.94 7.90 5.81
C LEU A 42 -7.30 7.41 7.21
N TRP A 43 -6.50 6.49 7.74
CA TRP A 43 -6.51 6.19 9.16
C TRP A 43 -6.14 7.43 9.98
N ASN A 44 -6.62 7.47 11.23
CA ASN A 44 -6.28 8.53 12.16
C ASN A 44 -4.74 8.62 12.32
N PRO A 45 -4.15 9.81 12.09
CA PRO A 45 -2.70 9.99 11.99
C PRO A 45 -1.91 9.73 13.28
N TRP A 46 -2.56 9.59 14.44
CA TRP A 46 -1.87 9.40 15.73
C TRP A 46 -1.25 8.00 15.93
N ALA A 47 -1.69 6.99 15.18
CA ALA A 47 -1.23 5.60 15.36
C ALA A 47 -0.70 4.95 14.07
N MET A 48 -1.35 5.23 12.92
CA MET A 48 -1.00 4.59 11.66
C MET A 48 -1.25 5.56 10.50
N ILE A 49 -0.22 5.76 9.67
CA ILE A 49 -0.34 6.51 8.43
C ILE A 49 -0.63 5.50 7.31
N GLY A 50 -1.84 5.55 6.77
CA GLY A 50 -2.26 4.69 5.66
C GLY A 50 -3.69 4.98 5.23
N ALA A 51 -4.02 4.66 3.98
CA ALA A 51 -5.40 4.73 3.51
C ALA A 51 -6.18 3.51 4.03
N ASN A 52 -7.33 3.74 4.66
CA ASN A 52 -8.31 2.67 4.91
C ASN A 52 -9.22 2.45 3.68
N ARG A 53 -9.31 3.45 2.81
CA ARG A 53 -9.98 3.36 1.51
C ARG A 53 -9.23 4.22 0.50
N LEU A 54 -8.75 3.59 -0.57
CA LEU A 54 -8.09 4.23 -1.70
C LEU A 54 -8.87 3.88 -2.98
N PRO A 55 -9.80 4.72 -3.43
CA PRO A 55 -10.52 4.51 -4.68
C PRO A 55 -9.56 4.63 -5.86
N ILE A 56 -9.44 3.57 -6.66
CA ILE A 56 -8.58 3.53 -7.85
C ILE A 56 -9.35 3.12 -9.10
N GLU A 57 -8.91 3.61 -10.24
CA GLU A 57 -9.26 3.15 -11.56
C GLU A 57 -8.06 2.43 -12.17
N VAL A 58 -8.32 1.34 -12.89
CA VAL A 58 -7.28 0.50 -13.48
C VAL A 58 -7.62 0.14 -14.91
N ARG A 59 -6.60 0.04 -15.76
CA ARG A 59 -6.69 -0.51 -17.11
C ARG A 59 -5.88 -1.80 -17.16
N ARG A 60 -6.53 -2.91 -17.55
CA ARG A 60 -5.84 -4.20 -17.70
C ARG A 60 -4.77 -4.09 -18.79
N ALA A 61 -3.62 -4.73 -18.58
CA ALA A 61 -2.60 -4.90 -19.60
C ALA A 61 -3.06 -5.86 -20.70
#